data_AF-A0A2V7NVS6-F1
#
_entry.id   AF-A0A2V7NVS6-F1
#
_cell.length_a   1.000
_cell.length_b   1.000
_cell.length_c   1.000
_cell.angle_alpha   90.00
_cell.angle_beta   90.00
_cell.angle_gamma   90.00
#
_symmetry.space_group_name_H-M   'P 1'
#
loop_
_entity.id
_entity.type
_entity.pdbx_description
1 polymer ?
#
loop_
_entity_poly.entity_id
_entity_poly.type
_entity_poly.pdbx_seq_one_letter_code
_entity_poly.pdbx_strand_id
1 'polypeptide(L)'
;LCSLLAVGCSESTGPLAPCTAGAPLVNLTAGEYRSADPRPRGDFVLRTVRGPGCVAFAANQSGSDIEYLLVPQAATGTPGGKSSFLLRGATLAASSAPAPAPIAPSVQLAPAARFHQFLRESEQQLYLSNPPTIHAFTAPRIALGPPAVGDVGTFSVCSNLDCTSKTTVTATAKQVGMHIAIFVDNNAPPNGLSDADLLSLRLKFDTLLYVRDTLAFGGETDIDGNTVVIVLMTNAVNQLVSASDCTLTGFVAGYFYGADLIFGQGNNGEIFYSIVADPLGTLSCAHSVAQVNSLVPVTFIHEFQHMISFGQHYLRRAGAPEVLWLNEGLSHFAEEMGGRRYLPDTATFCDFVNGDLHNAGQYFSAPQDHYLLATEGIGTLAERGAMWLFVRYLVDQYAADQSLTAGDVVTRQLDQTTLTGAANVEHVTGRPFAETVTHWALANYVSDLPGFTPPPELQYKVRKFRTDYPTLSARCPVPNNIPASFPLVPPVGPGSVVNVSDTLRAGSGKYFRAQQSAGAIGFTLLFSDGQGFALPDALVPRLNVIRIK
;
A
#
# COMPACT_ATOMS: atom_id res chain seq x y z
N LEU A 1 -0.04 10.98 -62.73
CA LEU A 1 1.04 10.21 -62.06
C LEU A 1 0.70 10.15 -60.57
N CYS A 2 0.68 8.93 -60.01
CA CYS A 2 0.03 8.56 -58.75
C CYS A 2 0.58 9.23 -57.49
N SER A 3 -0.36 9.55 -56.60
CA SER A 3 -0.19 9.76 -55.16
C SER A 3 0.11 8.44 -54.45
N LEU A 4 1.00 8.47 -53.44
CA LEU A 4 1.31 7.35 -52.54
C LEU A 4 0.59 7.57 -51.20
N LEU A 5 -0.29 6.64 -50.85
CA LEU A 5 -0.96 6.48 -49.57
C LEU A 5 -0.33 5.30 -48.80
N ALA A 6 -0.06 5.55 -47.52
CA ALA A 6 -0.16 4.69 -46.34
C ALA A 6 0.25 3.19 -46.40
N VAL A 7 1.13 2.81 -45.46
CA VAL A 7 1.10 1.50 -44.80
C VAL A 7 1.08 1.74 -43.29
N GLY A 8 -0.11 1.65 -42.69
CA GLY A 8 -0.29 1.53 -41.24
C GLY A 8 -0.11 0.07 -40.82
N CYS A 9 0.60 -0.15 -39.72
CA CYS A 9 0.75 -1.46 -39.09
C CYS A 9 -0.61 -1.96 -38.58
N SER A 10 -0.97 -3.21 -38.88
CA SER A 10 -2.20 -3.84 -38.40
C SER A 10 -2.10 -4.15 -36.90
N GLU A 11 -2.91 -3.47 -36.08
CA GLU A 11 -3.35 -4.05 -34.81
C GLU A 11 -4.35 -5.17 -35.13
N SER A 12 -4.21 -6.34 -34.51
CA SER A 12 -5.14 -7.45 -34.72
C SER A 12 -6.51 -7.09 -34.14
N THR A 13 -7.53 -6.91 -34.99
CA THR A 13 -8.87 -6.46 -34.61
C THR A 13 -9.83 -7.60 -34.20
N GLY A 14 -9.32 -8.81 -33.92
CA GLY A 14 -10.13 -10.00 -33.62
C GLY A 14 -9.67 -10.74 -32.36
N PRO A 15 -10.51 -11.66 -31.83
CA PRO A 15 -10.15 -12.51 -30.69
C PRO A 15 -8.85 -13.29 -30.93
N LEU A 16 -8.11 -13.57 -29.86
CA LEU A 16 -6.91 -14.39 -29.91
C LEU A 16 -7.25 -15.81 -30.39
N ALA A 17 -6.38 -16.36 -31.22
CA ALA A 17 -6.51 -17.74 -31.68
C ALA A 17 -6.40 -18.73 -30.51
N PRO A 18 -7.08 -19.89 -30.57
CA PRO A 18 -6.88 -20.95 -29.58
C PRO A 18 -5.41 -21.36 -29.48
N CYS A 19 -4.95 -21.64 -28.26
CA CYS A 19 -3.58 -22.09 -28.04
C CYS A 19 -3.34 -23.45 -28.71
N THR A 20 -2.11 -23.64 -29.20
CA THR A 20 -1.67 -24.87 -29.83
C THR A 20 -0.47 -25.46 -29.08
N ALA A 21 -0.07 -26.68 -29.42
CA ALA A 21 1.13 -27.31 -28.89
C ALA A 21 2.43 -26.53 -29.21
N GLY A 22 2.39 -25.63 -30.21
CA GLY A 22 3.49 -24.74 -30.55
C GLY A 22 3.59 -23.49 -29.68
N ALA A 23 2.69 -23.32 -28.70
CA ALA A 23 2.78 -22.23 -27.76
C ALA A 23 4.04 -22.35 -26.89
N PRO A 24 4.58 -21.22 -26.40
CA PRO A 24 5.68 -21.19 -25.45
C PRO A 24 5.55 -22.21 -24.31
N LEU A 25 6.51 -23.12 -24.20
CA LEU A 25 6.50 -24.18 -23.21
C LEU A 25 6.94 -23.66 -21.82
N VAL A 26 6.09 -23.86 -20.82
CA VAL A 26 6.41 -23.71 -19.40
C VAL A 26 6.77 -25.10 -18.86
N ASN A 27 8.07 -25.36 -18.79
CA ASN A 27 8.62 -26.57 -18.19
C ASN A 27 9.35 -26.20 -16.90
N LEU A 28 8.78 -26.57 -15.76
CA LEU A 28 9.25 -26.19 -14.44
C LEU A 28 9.47 -27.44 -13.58
N THR A 29 10.58 -27.46 -12.88
CA THR A 29 10.78 -28.32 -11.70
C THR A 29 10.21 -27.64 -10.45
N ALA A 30 10.01 -28.39 -9.36
CA ALA A 30 9.45 -27.84 -8.13
C ALA A 30 10.33 -26.69 -7.61
N GLY A 31 9.73 -25.54 -7.33
CA GLY A 31 10.43 -24.31 -6.94
C GLY A 31 10.77 -23.38 -8.10
N GLU A 32 10.78 -23.87 -9.34
CA GLU A 32 11.00 -23.00 -10.50
C GLU A 32 9.74 -22.23 -10.87
N TYR A 33 9.96 -21.00 -11.34
CA TYR A 33 8.91 -20.10 -11.78
C TYR A 33 9.28 -19.38 -13.08
N ARG A 34 8.25 -18.95 -13.79
CA ARG A 34 8.30 -18.17 -15.03
C ARG A 34 7.15 -17.17 -15.04
N SER A 35 7.35 -16.04 -15.71
CA SER A 35 6.29 -15.08 -15.99
C SER A 35 6.00 -15.07 -17.50
N ALA A 36 4.76 -15.23 -17.91
CA ALA A 36 4.40 -15.13 -19.32
C ALA A 36 3.87 -13.73 -19.64
N ASP A 37 4.42 -13.10 -20.69
CA ASP A 37 3.96 -11.84 -21.25
C ASP A 37 3.06 -12.14 -22.47
N PRO A 38 1.75 -11.84 -22.39
CA PRO A 38 0.85 -12.05 -23.50
C PRO A 38 0.98 -10.96 -24.59
N ARG A 39 1.76 -9.90 -24.34
CA ARG A 39 1.89 -8.76 -25.27
C ARG A 39 2.78 -9.13 -26.48
N PRO A 40 2.42 -8.69 -27.70
CA PRO A 40 3.25 -8.89 -28.89
C PRO A 40 4.59 -8.14 -28.83
N ARG A 41 4.60 -6.98 -28.16
CA ARG A 41 5.78 -6.14 -27.88
C ARG A 41 5.71 -5.74 -26.41
N GLY A 42 6.81 -5.84 -25.69
CA GLY A 42 6.83 -5.66 -24.24
C GLY A 42 8.24 -5.63 -23.70
N ASP A 43 8.39 -5.38 -22.40
CA ASP A 43 9.68 -5.20 -21.73
C ASP A 43 10.37 -6.54 -21.49
N PHE A 44 11.70 -6.58 -21.66
CA PHE A 44 12.49 -7.77 -21.35
C PHE A 44 12.65 -7.87 -19.84
N VAL A 45 11.92 -8.81 -19.24
CA VAL A 45 12.07 -9.19 -17.83
C VAL A 45 12.75 -10.56 -17.77
N LEU A 46 13.67 -10.74 -16.82
CA LEU A 46 14.38 -12.00 -16.64
C LEU A 46 13.36 -13.12 -16.38
N ARG A 47 13.51 -14.27 -17.07
CA ARG A 47 12.60 -15.44 -16.98
C ARG A 47 11.22 -15.25 -17.59
N THR A 48 11.04 -14.26 -18.47
CA THR A 48 9.78 -14.09 -19.20
C THR A 48 9.71 -14.93 -20.47
N VAL A 49 8.56 -15.54 -20.70
CA VAL A 49 8.23 -16.17 -21.99
C VAL A 49 7.17 -15.36 -22.72
N ARG A 50 7.31 -15.19 -24.03
CA ARG A 50 6.43 -14.34 -24.85
C ARG A 50 5.61 -15.17 -25.83
N GLY A 51 4.34 -14.84 -25.93
CA GLY A 51 3.42 -15.40 -26.92
C GLY A 51 2.10 -14.63 -26.91
N PRO A 52 1.26 -14.76 -27.95
CA PRO A 52 -0.04 -14.07 -28.02
C PRO A 52 -1.04 -14.69 -27.03
N GLY A 53 -0.89 -14.41 -25.74
CA GLY A 53 -1.74 -14.95 -24.67
C GLY A 53 -1.52 -16.43 -24.31
N CYS A 54 -0.77 -17.19 -25.10
CA CYS A 54 -0.69 -18.63 -24.96
C CYS A 54 0.57 -19.14 -24.26
N VAL A 55 0.39 -20.08 -23.33
CA VAL A 55 1.44 -20.93 -22.78
C VAL A 55 1.04 -22.40 -22.81
N ALA A 56 2.01 -23.29 -23.04
CA ALA A 56 1.82 -24.74 -23.02
C ALA A 56 2.54 -25.36 -21.81
N PHE A 57 1.98 -26.44 -21.28
CA PHE A 57 2.58 -27.26 -20.23
C PHE A 57 2.78 -28.67 -20.79
N ALA A 58 3.97 -29.22 -20.56
CA ALA A 58 4.32 -30.57 -21.02
C ALA A 58 3.42 -31.62 -20.38
N ALA A 59 3.35 -32.81 -20.98
CA ALA A 59 2.73 -33.96 -20.34
C ALA A 59 3.44 -34.29 -19.02
N ASN A 60 2.69 -34.64 -17.99
CA ASN A 60 3.25 -35.09 -16.73
C ASN A 60 3.70 -36.55 -16.87
N GLN A 61 4.95 -36.74 -17.28
CA GLN A 61 5.56 -38.06 -17.39
C GLN A 61 6.06 -38.60 -16.03
N SER A 62 5.92 -37.82 -14.95
CA SER A 62 6.33 -38.27 -13.62
C SER A 62 5.28 -39.21 -13.03
N GLY A 63 5.71 -40.05 -12.08
CA GLY A 63 4.81 -40.93 -11.31
C GLY A 63 4.04 -40.21 -10.20
N SER A 64 4.08 -38.89 -10.14
CA SER A 64 3.46 -38.07 -9.09
C SER A 64 2.67 -36.91 -9.67
N ASP A 65 1.65 -36.45 -8.95
CA ASP A 65 0.90 -35.25 -9.35
C ASP A 65 1.77 -34.00 -9.25
N ILE A 66 1.61 -33.13 -10.24
CA ILE A 66 2.22 -31.79 -10.30
C ILE A 66 1.17 -30.75 -9.90
N GLU A 67 1.60 -29.71 -9.20
CA GLU A 67 0.76 -28.55 -8.90
C GLU A 67 1.49 -27.24 -9.19
N TYR A 68 0.81 -26.35 -9.92
CA TYR A 68 1.27 -25.01 -10.25
C TYR A 68 0.40 -23.98 -9.53
N LEU A 69 1.01 -22.94 -8.99
CA LEU A 69 0.30 -21.70 -8.69
C LEU A 69 0.33 -20.82 -9.95
N LEU A 70 -0.84 -20.38 -10.38
CA LEU A 70 -1.07 -19.45 -11.47
C LEU A 70 -1.53 -18.11 -10.90
N VAL A 71 -0.87 -17.02 -11.30
CA VAL A 71 -1.22 -15.66 -10.89
C VAL A 71 -1.30 -14.73 -12.11
N PRO A 72 -2.49 -14.60 -12.75
CA PRO A 72 -2.78 -13.48 -13.64
C PRO A 72 -2.72 -12.15 -12.89
N GLN A 73 -1.90 -11.22 -13.37
CA GLN A 73 -1.60 -9.95 -12.70
C GLN A 73 -1.49 -8.82 -13.74
N ALA A 74 -1.88 -7.60 -13.35
CA ALA A 74 -1.45 -6.39 -14.04
C ALA A 74 -0.17 -5.87 -13.39
N ALA A 75 0.98 -5.99 -14.07
CA ALA A 75 2.28 -5.59 -13.52
C ALA A 75 2.69 -4.16 -13.91
N THR A 76 1.71 -3.32 -14.25
CA THR A 76 1.93 -1.92 -14.63
C THR A 76 2.42 -1.10 -13.45
N GLY A 77 3.38 -0.21 -13.72
CA GLY A 77 3.80 0.84 -12.79
C GLY A 77 2.89 2.06 -12.81
N THR A 78 1.85 2.06 -13.66
CA THR A 78 0.89 3.15 -13.79
C THR A 78 -0.30 2.90 -12.85
N PRO A 79 -0.58 3.81 -11.91
CA PRO A 79 -1.73 3.68 -11.03
C PRO A 79 -3.07 3.55 -11.79
N GLY A 80 -4.05 2.90 -11.17
CA GLY A 80 -5.47 2.91 -11.58
C GLY A 80 -5.83 2.07 -12.81
N GLY A 81 -4.82 1.54 -13.51
CA GLY A 81 -5.02 0.64 -14.64
C GLY A 81 -5.85 -0.59 -14.26
N LYS A 82 -6.90 -0.86 -15.05
CA LYS A 82 -7.71 -2.09 -14.94
C LYS A 82 -8.18 -2.61 -16.29
N SER A 83 -8.37 -3.91 -16.41
CA SER A 83 -9.24 -4.50 -17.45
C SER A 83 -9.81 -5.84 -16.99
N SER A 84 -10.92 -6.27 -17.59
CA SER A 84 -11.36 -7.65 -17.43
C SER A 84 -10.32 -8.61 -18.02
N PHE A 85 -10.27 -9.82 -17.49
CA PHE A 85 -9.44 -10.89 -18.02
C PHE A 85 -10.16 -12.23 -18.02
N LEU A 86 -9.63 -13.13 -18.84
CA LEU A 86 -9.96 -14.54 -18.86
C LEU A 86 -8.67 -15.36 -18.96
N LEU A 87 -8.54 -16.36 -18.09
CA LEU A 87 -7.54 -17.41 -18.16
C LEU A 87 -8.26 -18.73 -18.43
N ARG A 88 -8.03 -19.33 -19.59
CA ARG A 88 -8.70 -20.56 -20.02
C ARG A 88 -7.71 -21.69 -20.30
N GLY A 89 -7.91 -22.82 -19.63
CA GLY A 89 -7.24 -24.08 -19.86
C GLY A 89 -7.90 -24.89 -20.96
N ALA A 90 -7.10 -25.65 -21.70
CA ALA A 90 -7.58 -26.67 -22.62
C ALA A 90 -6.59 -27.84 -22.69
N THR A 91 -7.09 -29.07 -22.84
CA THR A 91 -6.28 -30.19 -23.34
C THR A 91 -5.81 -29.86 -24.75
N LEU A 92 -4.64 -30.38 -25.19
CA LEU A 92 -4.09 -30.16 -26.53
C LEU A 92 -4.94 -30.83 -27.65
N ALA A 93 -6.16 -30.31 -27.89
CA ALA A 93 -6.99 -30.34 -29.10
C ALA A 93 -8.36 -29.66 -28.81
N ALA A 94 -8.68 -28.66 -29.64
CA ALA A 94 -9.96 -27.98 -29.94
C ALA A 94 -10.84 -27.39 -28.80
N SER A 95 -11.22 -26.11 -28.99
CA SER A 95 -11.97 -25.26 -28.07
C SER A 95 -13.48 -25.20 -28.34
N SER A 96 -14.26 -24.87 -27.30
CA SER A 96 -15.53 -24.14 -27.43
C SER A 96 -15.58 -22.97 -26.42
N ALA A 97 -16.40 -21.96 -26.70
CA ALA A 97 -16.51 -20.71 -25.94
C ALA A 97 -17.72 -20.68 -24.99
N PRO A 98 -17.62 -20.04 -23.80
CA PRO A 98 -18.80 -19.63 -23.04
C PRO A 98 -18.83 -18.16 -22.58
N ALA A 99 -19.98 -17.83 -21.99
CA ALA A 99 -20.67 -16.57 -21.73
C ALA A 99 -19.98 -15.51 -20.82
N PRO A 100 -20.43 -14.23 -20.89
CA PRO A 100 -19.82 -13.12 -20.15
C PRO A 100 -20.09 -13.15 -18.65
N ALA A 101 -19.13 -12.64 -17.88
CA ALA A 101 -19.23 -12.45 -16.43
C ALA A 101 -19.83 -11.07 -16.07
N PRO A 102 -20.53 -10.95 -14.93
CA PRO A 102 -21.09 -9.68 -14.48
C PRO A 102 -20.00 -8.72 -13.98
N ILE A 103 -20.28 -7.43 -14.15
CA ILE A 103 -19.47 -6.31 -13.68
C ILE A 103 -19.64 -6.20 -12.16
N ALA A 104 -18.55 -6.23 -11.40
CA ALA A 104 -18.58 -6.02 -9.96
C ALA A 104 -19.03 -4.58 -9.63
N PRO A 105 -19.86 -4.38 -8.59
CA PRO A 105 -20.30 -3.05 -8.17
C PRO A 105 -19.14 -2.22 -7.61
N SER A 106 -19.20 -0.90 -7.81
CA SER A 106 -18.28 0.05 -7.18
C SER A 106 -18.57 0.13 -5.68
N VAL A 107 -17.59 -0.22 -4.84
CA VAL A 107 -17.67 -0.05 -3.39
C VAL A 107 -17.44 1.44 -3.08
N GLN A 108 -18.35 2.07 -2.34
CA GLN A 108 -18.11 3.42 -1.81
C GLN A 108 -17.06 3.37 -0.69
N LEU A 109 -16.10 4.29 -0.73
CA LEU A 109 -15.04 4.39 0.26
C LEU A 109 -15.58 4.88 1.61
N ALA A 110 -15.04 4.33 2.70
CA ALA A 110 -15.28 4.81 4.05
C ALA A 110 -14.89 6.30 4.19
N PRO A 111 -15.47 7.07 5.14
CA PRO A 111 -15.15 8.48 5.34
C PRO A 111 -13.65 8.78 5.52
N ALA A 112 -12.97 8.04 6.40
CA ALA A 112 -11.53 8.21 6.62
C ALA A 112 -10.75 8.01 5.31
N ALA A 113 -11.18 7.01 4.54
CA ALA A 113 -10.61 6.75 3.24
C ALA A 113 -10.75 7.94 2.27
N ARG A 114 -11.93 8.54 2.19
CA ARG A 114 -12.13 9.70 1.32
C ARG A 114 -11.25 10.90 1.73
N PHE A 115 -11.01 11.07 3.03
CA PHE A 115 -10.24 12.22 3.52
C PHE A 115 -8.74 12.12 3.27
N HIS A 116 -8.10 11.00 3.60
CA HIS A 116 -6.67 10.85 3.29
C HIS A 116 -6.39 10.92 1.77
N GLN A 117 -7.37 10.55 0.93
CA GLN A 117 -7.26 10.58 -0.53
C GLN A 117 -7.10 12.02 -0.97
N PHE A 118 -8.04 12.85 -0.52
CA PHE A 118 -8.03 14.26 -0.78
C PHE A 118 -6.68 14.86 -0.37
N LEU A 119 -6.13 14.50 0.78
CA LEU A 119 -4.84 15.03 1.23
C LEU A 119 -3.72 14.71 0.23
N ARG A 120 -3.57 13.45 -0.22
CA ARG A 120 -2.52 13.06 -1.19
C ARG A 120 -2.74 13.69 -2.57
N GLU A 121 -3.98 13.74 -3.05
CA GLU A 121 -4.30 14.38 -4.33
C GLU A 121 -4.06 15.90 -4.26
N SER A 122 -4.38 16.52 -3.12
CA SER A 122 -4.14 17.93 -2.87
C SER A 122 -2.64 18.26 -2.88
N GLU A 123 -1.78 17.39 -2.35
CA GLU A 123 -0.32 17.54 -2.41
C GLU A 123 0.18 17.55 -3.86
N GLN A 124 -0.34 16.64 -4.70
CA GLN A 124 -0.02 16.64 -6.13
C GLN A 124 -0.51 17.91 -6.83
N GLN A 125 -1.71 18.42 -6.48
CA GLN A 125 -2.23 19.68 -7.02
C GLN A 125 -1.44 20.90 -6.52
N LEU A 126 -0.97 20.89 -5.27
CA LEU A 126 -0.08 21.90 -4.72
C LEU A 126 1.22 21.96 -5.52
N TYR A 127 1.78 20.81 -5.88
CA TYR A 127 2.95 20.76 -6.77
C TYR A 127 2.69 21.35 -8.16
N LEU A 128 1.55 21.05 -8.77
CA LEU A 128 1.22 21.60 -10.10
C LEU A 128 0.94 23.11 -10.07
N SER A 129 0.33 23.61 -9.00
CA SER A 129 -0.03 25.02 -8.83
C SER A 129 1.11 25.88 -8.26
N ASN A 130 2.00 25.27 -7.49
CA ASN A 130 3.18 25.87 -6.87
C ASN A 130 4.39 24.97 -7.18
N PRO A 131 4.83 24.85 -8.44
CA PRO A 131 6.00 24.05 -8.76
C PRO A 131 7.18 24.64 -8.00
N PRO A 132 7.89 23.85 -7.16
CA PRO A 132 8.97 24.37 -6.37
C PRO A 132 10.06 24.84 -7.35
N THR A 133 10.21 26.16 -7.52
CA THR A 133 11.46 26.66 -8.08
C THR A 133 12.56 26.30 -7.08
N ILE A 134 13.81 26.12 -7.54
CA ILE A 134 14.95 25.89 -6.64
C ILE A 134 15.06 27.11 -5.72
N HIS A 135 14.31 27.09 -4.64
CA HIS A 135 14.39 28.05 -3.58
C HIS A 135 15.51 27.53 -2.71
N ALA A 136 16.64 28.22 -2.72
CA ALA A 136 17.51 28.17 -1.56
C ALA A 136 16.58 28.43 -0.36
N PHE A 137 16.43 27.46 0.55
CA PHE A 137 15.66 27.62 1.77
C PHE A 137 16.08 28.95 2.40
N THR A 138 15.29 30.01 2.21
CA THR A 138 15.46 31.22 2.98
C THR A 138 14.80 30.92 4.29
N ALA A 139 15.58 30.30 5.19
CA ALA A 139 15.20 30.12 6.58
C ALA A 139 14.60 31.44 7.11
N PRO A 140 13.58 31.38 7.97
CA PRO A 140 13.01 32.58 8.56
C PRO A 140 14.15 33.41 9.19
N ARG A 141 14.11 34.73 8.98
CA ARG A 141 15.15 35.66 9.46
C ARG A 141 15.26 35.71 10.99
N ILE A 142 14.30 35.07 11.69
CA ILE A 142 14.27 34.84 13.12
C ILE A 142 13.70 33.43 13.31
N ALA A 143 14.52 32.48 13.79
CA ALA A 143 14.02 31.20 14.27
C ALA A 143 13.18 31.46 15.54
N LEU A 144 11.93 31.03 15.56
CA LEU A 144 11.13 31.07 16.78
C LEU A 144 11.66 30.00 17.73
N GLY A 145 11.64 30.24 19.05
CA GLY A 145 11.83 29.13 19.98
C GLY A 145 10.62 28.19 19.95
N PRO A 146 10.71 26.97 20.50
CA PRO A 146 9.51 26.15 20.70
C PRO A 146 8.51 26.92 21.58
N PRO A 147 7.20 26.70 21.42
CA PRO A 147 6.18 27.29 22.29
C PRO A 147 6.41 26.88 23.75
N ALA A 148 5.90 27.67 24.69
CA ALA A 148 5.84 27.31 26.09
C ALA A 148 4.55 26.56 26.43
N VAL A 149 4.59 25.72 27.47
CA VAL A 149 3.37 25.15 28.04
C VAL A 149 2.47 26.30 28.53
N GLY A 150 1.21 26.28 28.10
CA GLY A 150 0.23 27.34 28.36
C GLY A 150 0.07 28.35 27.23
N ASP A 151 0.96 28.36 26.23
CA ASP A 151 0.79 29.21 25.05
C ASP A 151 -0.48 28.85 24.30
N VAL A 152 -1.19 29.87 23.82
CA VAL A 152 -2.43 29.71 23.07
C VAL A 152 -2.15 29.97 21.60
N GLY A 153 -2.43 28.98 20.75
CA GLY A 153 -2.33 29.06 19.31
C GLY A 153 -3.70 29.13 18.64
N THR A 154 -3.72 29.63 17.40
CA THR A 154 -4.89 29.62 16.53
C THR A 154 -4.52 28.94 15.23
N PHE A 155 -5.28 27.91 14.87
CA PHE A 155 -4.95 26.98 13.79
C PHE A 155 -6.09 26.90 12.77
N SER A 156 -5.75 26.79 11.49
CA SER A 156 -6.69 26.52 10.40
C SER A 156 -6.77 25.01 10.18
N VAL A 157 -7.96 24.42 10.33
CA VAL A 157 -8.15 22.96 10.34
C VAL A 157 -9.21 22.57 9.32
N CYS A 158 -9.00 21.49 8.56
CA CYS A 158 -10.04 20.94 7.68
C CYS A 158 -11.32 20.64 8.47
N SER A 159 -12.47 21.08 7.95
CA SER A 159 -13.78 20.85 8.58
C SER A 159 -14.70 19.95 7.77
N ASN A 160 -14.20 19.37 6.68
CA ASN A 160 -14.87 18.37 5.85
C ASN A 160 -13.85 17.43 5.18
N LEU A 161 -14.35 16.31 4.64
CA LEU A 161 -13.53 15.22 4.10
C LEU A 161 -12.80 15.55 2.78
N ASP A 162 -12.97 16.73 2.22
CA ASP A 162 -12.21 17.20 1.06
C ASP A 162 -11.48 18.53 1.35
N CYS A 163 -11.41 18.93 2.63
CA CYS A 163 -10.81 20.18 3.13
C CYS A 163 -11.16 21.45 2.31
N THR A 164 -12.24 21.44 1.52
CA THR A 164 -12.73 22.62 0.81
C THR A 164 -13.29 23.64 1.79
N SER A 165 -13.65 23.17 3.00
CA SER A 165 -14.01 24.00 4.14
C SER A 165 -12.95 23.84 5.24
N LYS A 166 -12.56 24.97 5.83
CA LYS A 166 -11.70 25.02 7.01
C LYS A 166 -12.40 25.74 8.15
N THR A 167 -12.10 25.33 9.37
CA THR A 167 -12.49 26.01 10.60
C THR A 167 -11.27 26.55 11.33
N THR A 168 -11.48 27.52 12.20
CA THR A 168 -10.43 28.06 13.06
C THR A 168 -10.54 27.45 14.44
N VAL A 169 -9.47 26.81 14.91
CA VAL A 169 -9.37 26.18 16.23
C VAL A 169 -8.44 27.00 17.11
N THR A 170 -8.90 27.39 18.30
CA THR A 170 -8.03 27.94 19.34
C THR A 170 -7.66 26.83 20.31
N ALA A 171 -6.37 26.60 20.50
CA ALA A 171 -5.86 25.50 21.30
C ALA A 171 -4.72 25.96 22.22
N THR A 172 -4.52 25.24 23.32
CA THR A 172 -3.46 25.56 24.29
C THR A 172 -2.39 24.46 24.26
N ALA A 173 -1.12 24.85 24.26
CA ALA A 173 0.01 23.93 24.43
C ALA A 173 -0.06 23.29 25.82
N LYS A 174 -0.40 22.00 25.89
CA LYS A 174 -0.50 21.25 27.15
C LYS A 174 0.82 20.59 27.54
N GLN A 175 1.58 20.15 26.55
CA GLN A 175 2.89 19.54 26.75
C GLN A 175 3.83 19.98 25.63
N VAL A 176 5.04 20.39 25.99
CA VAL A 176 6.11 20.70 25.04
C VAL A 176 7.34 19.89 25.42
N GLY A 177 7.89 19.17 24.45
CA GLY A 177 9.00 18.23 24.57
C GLY A 177 10.22 18.69 23.80
N MET A 178 11.09 17.74 23.48
CA MET A 178 12.29 18.02 22.67
C MET A 178 11.98 18.12 21.18
N HIS A 179 11.01 17.34 20.70
CA HIS A 179 10.66 17.22 19.29
C HIS A 179 9.18 17.42 19.01
N ILE A 180 8.36 17.64 20.04
CA ILE A 180 6.90 17.75 19.92
C ILE A 180 6.31 18.85 20.80
N ALA A 181 5.32 19.58 20.28
CA ALA A 181 4.43 20.41 21.06
C ALA A 181 2.97 19.95 20.88
N ILE A 182 2.35 19.46 21.95
CA ILE A 182 0.97 18.97 21.95
C ILE A 182 0.03 20.11 22.34
N PHE A 183 -0.72 20.60 21.37
CA PHE A 183 -1.83 21.54 21.54
C PHE A 183 -3.13 20.77 21.65
N VAL A 184 -3.94 21.12 22.64
CA VAL A 184 -5.29 20.57 22.81
C VAL A 184 -6.30 21.70 22.61
N ASP A 185 -7.29 21.45 21.76
CA ASP A 185 -8.42 22.35 21.51
C ASP A 185 -9.06 22.81 22.83
N ASN A 186 -9.24 24.12 22.97
CA ASN A 186 -9.82 24.69 24.18
C ASN A 186 -11.28 24.30 24.41
N ASN A 187 -11.94 23.81 23.36
CA ASN A 187 -13.31 23.29 23.42
C ASN A 187 -13.37 21.76 23.53
N ALA A 188 -12.24 21.08 23.77
CA ALA A 188 -12.23 19.63 23.97
C ALA A 188 -13.22 19.20 25.07
N PRO A 189 -14.00 18.10 24.88
CA PRO A 189 -14.93 17.62 25.89
C PRO A 189 -14.25 17.35 27.25
N PRO A 190 -14.96 17.56 28.37
CA PRO A 190 -14.41 17.26 29.69
C PRO A 190 -14.16 15.76 29.85
N ASN A 191 -13.29 15.39 30.80
CA ASN A 191 -12.87 14.00 31.05
C ASN A 191 -12.13 13.35 29.87
N GLY A 192 -11.46 14.17 29.04
CA GLY A 192 -10.50 13.70 28.04
C GLY A 192 -9.16 13.27 28.65
N LEU A 193 -8.11 13.26 27.83
CA LEU A 193 -6.75 12.93 28.28
C LEU A 193 -6.30 13.86 29.42
N SER A 194 -5.72 13.28 30.47
CA SER A 194 -5.11 14.03 31.57
C SER A 194 -3.72 14.58 31.19
N ASP A 195 -3.17 15.49 32.00
CA ASP A 195 -1.80 15.96 31.81
C ASP A 195 -0.77 14.81 31.88
N ALA A 196 -1.04 13.77 32.67
CA ALA A 196 -0.18 12.58 32.75
C ALA A 196 -0.24 11.74 31.47
N ASP A 197 -1.42 11.64 30.84
CA ASP A 197 -1.59 10.97 29.54
C ASP A 197 -0.82 11.73 28.45
N LEU A 198 -1.02 13.06 28.38
CA LEU A 198 -0.34 13.92 27.42
C LEU A 198 1.18 13.91 27.62
N LEU A 199 1.66 13.87 28.87
CA LEU A 199 3.07 13.69 29.19
C LEU A 199 3.59 12.34 28.67
N SER A 200 2.81 11.27 28.83
CA SER A 200 3.18 9.96 28.29
C SER A 200 3.26 9.97 26.77
N LEU A 201 2.32 10.64 26.07
CA LEU A 201 2.36 10.79 24.62
C LEU A 201 3.58 11.57 24.15
N ARG A 202 3.88 12.70 24.81
CA ARG A 202 5.09 13.50 24.55
C ARG A 202 6.35 12.64 24.66
N LEU A 203 6.50 11.90 25.76
CA LEU A 203 7.66 11.04 25.99
C LEU A 203 7.78 9.92 24.96
N LYS A 204 6.67 9.27 24.57
CA LYS A 204 6.68 8.27 23.49
C LYS A 204 7.20 8.85 22.18
N PHE A 205 6.73 10.05 21.81
CA PHE A 205 7.18 10.70 20.59
C PHE A 205 8.66 11.09 20.67
N ASP A 206 9.05 11.85 21.70
CA ASP A 206 10.42 12.36 21.87
C ASP A 206 11.48 11.24 21.90
N THR A 207 11.18 10.12 22.57
CA THR A 207 12.19 9.10 22.87
C THR A 207 12.17 7.90 21.93
N LEU A 208 11.06 7.67 21.22
CA LEU A 208 10.87 6.45 20.44
C LEU A 208 10.38 6.73 19.02
N LEU A 209 9.29 7.48 18.83
CA LEU A 209 8.69 7.64 17.50
C LEU A 209 9.51 8.58 16.61
N TYR A 210 9.92 9.74 17.12
CA TYR A 210 10.68 10.73 16.37
C TYR A 210 12.00 10.16 15.83
N VAL A 211 12.79 9.53 16.72
CA VAL A 211 14.06 8.92 16.32
C VAL A 211 13.85 7.75 15.35
N ARG A 212 12.75 7.00 15.50
CA ARG A 212 12.43 5.89 14.61
C ARG A 212 12.20 6.42 13.19
N ASP A 213 11.32 7.38 12.99
CA ASP A 213 11.04 7.88 11.63
C ASP A 213 12.21 8.64 11.04
N THR A 214 12.91 9.46 11.82
CA THR A 214 14.06 10.21 11.32
C THR A 214 15.23 9.31 10.89
N LEU A 215 15.40 8.17 11.56
CA LEU A 215 16.32 7.11 11.13
C LEU A 215 15.82 6.34 9.91
N ALA A 216 14.52 6.19 9.69
CA ALA A 216 13.99 5.43 8.56
C ALA A 216 13.87 6.25 7.28
N PHE A 217 13.44 7.50 7.38
CA PHE A 217 12.92 8.27 6.24
C PHE A 217 13.69 9.58 6.03
N GLY A 218 14.15 10.21 7.11
CA GLY A 218 14.78 11.54 7.07
C GLY A 218 14.21 12.46 8.12
N GLY A 219 14.86 13.61 8.32
CA GLY A 219 14.30 14.66 9.17
C GLY A 219 13.22 15.47 8.47
N GLU A 220 12.31 16.01 9.27
CA GLU A 220 11.40 17.09 8.94
C GLU A 220 12.15 18.34 8.46
N THR A 221 11.42 19.32 7.92
CA THR A 221 12.01 20.53 7.33
C THR A 221 12.28 21.65 8.33
N ASP A 222 11.49 21.73 9.40
CA ASP A 222 11.48 22.81 10.40
C ASP A 222 11.37 24.20 9.73
N ILE A 223 10.32 24.40 8.92
CA ILE A 223 10.19 25.61 8.08
C ILE A 223 9.94 26.89 8.88
N ASP A 224 9.33 26.76 10.06
CA ASP A 224 9.06 27.89 10.96
C ASP A 224 10.20 28.08 11.99
N GLY A 225 11.15 27.14 12.04
CA GLY A 225 12.34 27.17 12.86
C GLY A 225 12.05 27.04 14.35
N ASN A 226 10.89 26.51 14.72
CA ASN A 226 10.46 26.38 16.12
C ASN A 226 11.06 25.14 16.81
N THR A 227 11.76 24.27 16.06
CA THR A 227 12.48 23.07 16.51
C THR A 227 11.62 21.88 16.97
N VAL A 228 10.29 22.00 16.91
CA VAL A 228 9.34 20.96 17.35
C VAL A 228 8.24 20.74 16.31
N VAL A 229 7.76 19.51 16.21
CA VAL A 229 6.56 19.22 15.45
C VAL A 229 5.33 19.53 16.31
N ILE A 230 4.40 20.33 15.79
CA ILE A 230 3.13 20.61 16.46
C ILE A 230 2.18 19.45 16.22
N VAL A 231 1.56 18.98 17.30
CA VAL A 231 0.38 18.11 17.22
C VAL A 231 -0.82 18.85 17.74
N LEU A 232 -1.82 19.04 16.88
CA LEU A 232 -3.11 19.61 17.28
C LEU A 232 -4.14 18.50 17.49
N MET A 233 -4.43 18.20 18.75
CA MET A 233 -5.54 17.33 19.13
C MET A 233 -6.82 18.18 19.18
N THR A 234 -7.76 17.96 18.25
CA THR A 234 -8.94 18.84 18.10
C THR A 234 -10.24 18.12 17.81
N ASN A 235 -11.32 18.72 18.32
CA ASN A 235 -12.69 18.33 18.04
C ASN A 235 -13.00 18.28 16.54
N ALA A 236 -12.37 19.18 15.76
CA ALA A 236 -12.60 19.27 14.33
C ALA A 236 -12.30 17.93 13.63
N VAL A 237 -11.26 17.20 14.07
CA VAL A 237 -10.94 15.87 13.53
C VAL A 237 -12.04 14.86 13.87
N ASN A 238 -12.52 14.83 15.13
CA ASN A 238 -13.63 13.95 15.53
C ASN A 238 -14.91 14.24 14.70
N GLN A 239 -15.14 15.51 14.35
CA GLN A 239 -16.31 16.01 13.64
C GLN A 239 -16.22 15.87 12.11
N LEU A 240 -15.09 15.42 11.56
CA LEU A 240 -14.97 15.12 10.12
C LEU A 240 -15.96 14.04 9.67
N VAL A 241 -16.40 13.20 10.62
CA VAL A 241 -17.28 12.06 10.36
C VAL A 241 -18.50 12.15 11.26
N SER A 242 -19.67 11.87 10.69
CA SER A 242 -20.92 11.82 11.46
C SER A 242 -20.91 10.66 12.47
N ALA A 243 -21.71 10.75 13.54
CA ALA A 243 -21.79 9.67 14.53
C ALA A 243 -22.24 8.32 13.92
N SER A 244 -23.12 8.36 12.92
CA SER A 244 -23.56 7.15 12.19
C SER A 244 -22.43 6.54 11.39
N ASP A 245 -21.70 7.35 10.63
CA ASP A 245 -20.61 6.87 9.80
C ASP A 245 -19.44 6.37 10.65
N CYS A 246 -19.15 7.05 11.76
CA CYS A 246 -18.14 6.66 12.75
C CYS A 246 -18.39 5.24 13.26
N THR A 247 -19.65 4.92 13.57
CA THR A 247 -20.06 3.60 14.07
C THR A 247 -20.10 2.52 12.99
N LEU A 248 -20.52 2.87 11.77
CA LEU A 248 -20.79 1.90 10.70
C LEU A 248 -19.58 1.65 9.79
N THR A 249 -18.76 2.68 9.57
CA THR A 249 -17.74 2.71 8.51
C THR A 249 -16.37 3.20 8.98
N GLY A 250 -16.26 3.66 10.22
CA GLY A 250 -15.02 4.14 10.83
C GLY A 250 -14.88 5.66 10.81
N PHE A 251 -13.74 6.15 11.30
CA PHE A 251 -13.48 7.56 11.58
C PHE A 251 -12.06 7.96 11.15
N VAL A 252 -11.80 9.27 11.01
CA VAL A 252 -10.46 9.82 10.80
C VAL A 252 -9.74 9.92 12.15
N ALA A 253 -8.64 9.19 12.33
CA ALA A 253 -7.87 9.23 13.58
C ALA A 253 -6.96 10.46 13.68
N GLY A 254 -6.45 10.91 12.54
CA GLY A 254 -5.58 12.07 12.40
C GLY A 254 -5.22 12.29 10.94
N TYR A 255 -4.44 13.32 10.67
CA TYR A 255 -3.92 13.59 9.34
C TYR A 255 -2.74 14.56 9.33
N PHE A 256 -1.92 14.48 8.29
CA PHE A 256 -0.99 15.51 7.83
C PHE A 256 -1.51 16.17 6.55
N TYR A 257 -1.37 17.49 6.45
CA TYR A 257 -1.75 18.26 5.26
C TYR A 257 -0.56 19.06 4.73
N GLY A 258 -0.02 18.65 3.57
CA GLY A 258 1.17 19.28 2.97
C GLY A 258 1.10 20.80 2.79
N ALA A 259 -0.10 21.38 2.65
CA ALA A 259 -0.24 22.84 2.52
C ALA A 259 0.16 23.58 3.80
N ASP A 260 0.17 22.93 4.97
CA ASP A 260 0.65 23.52 6.21
C ASP A 260 2.15 23.82 6.15
N LEU A 261 2.90 23.12 5.30
CA LEU A 261 4.31 23.39 5.05
C LEU A 261 4.56 24.43 3.94
N ILE A 262 3.52 25.09 3.42
CA ILE A 262 3.65 26.12 2.38
C ILE A 262 3.16 27.44 2.94
N PHE A 263 4.05 28.43 3.01
CA PHE A 263 3.74 29.76 3.53
C PHE A 263 2.52 30.38 2.82
N GLY A 264 1.52 30.76 3.61
CA GLY A 264 0.25 31.35 3.17
C GLY A 264 -0.82 30.36 2.74
N GLN A 265 -0.56 29.05 2.73
CA GLN A 265 -1.52 28.01 2.30
C GLN A 265 -2.12 27.19 3.44
N GLY A 266 -1.54 27.30 4.64
CA GLY A 266 -2.00 26.61 5.84
C GLY A 266 -1.46 27.27 7.10
N ASN A 267 -1.02 26.44 8.05
CA ASN A 267 -0.53 26.88 9.35
C ASN A 267 0.93 27.34 9.36
N ASN A 268 1.64 27.20 8.24
CA ASN A 268 3.03 27.66 8.03
C ASN A 268 4.05 26.99 8.95
N GLY A 269 3.90 25.69 9.22
CA GLY A 269 4.80 24.95 10.08
C GLY A 269 4.54 23.45 10.06
N GLU A 270 5.45 22.69 10.65
CA GLU A 270 5.35 21.26 10.88
C GLU A 270 4.21 20.97 11.87
N ILE A 271 3.01 20.75 11.34
CA ILE A 271 1.83 20.37 12.11
C ILE A 271 1.16 19.13 11.54
N PHE A 272 0.70 18.24 12.42
CA PHE A 272 -0.30 17.23 12.09
C PHE A 272 -1.38 17.18 13.17
N TYR A 273 -2.50 16.55 12.84
CA TYR A 273 -3.73 16.62 13.63
C TYR A 273 -4.13 15.24 14.13
N SER A 274 -4.81 15.20 15.28
CA SER A 274 -5.45 13.98 15.77
C SER A 274 -6.79 14.26 16.43
N ILE A 275 -7.58 13.21 16.63
CA ILE A 275 -8.77 13.26 17.49
C ILE A 275 -8.42 13.64 18.93
N VAL A 276 -9.42 14.15 19.65
CA VAL A 276 -9.44 14.19 21.12
C VAL A 276 -10.23 12.98 21.66
N ALA A 277 -10.02 12.68 22.96
CA ALA A 277 -10.89 11.77 23.68
C ALA A 277 -12.26 12.42 23.92
N ASP A 278 -13.31 11.68 23.60
CA ASP A 278 -14.71 12.07 23.80
C ASP A 278 -15.49 10.85 24.30
N PRO A 279 -15.35 10.48 25.58
CA PRO A 279 -15.94 9.25 26.11
C PRO A 279 -17.47 9.22 26.06
N LEU A 280 -18.12 10.38 25.90
CA LEU A 280 -19.57 10.51 25.82
C LEU A 280 -20.10 10.56 24.37
N GLY A 281 -19.21 10.61 23.36
CA GLY A 281 -19.61 10.64 21.94
C GLY A 281 -20.45 11.86 21.58
N THR A 282 -20.05 13.03 22.07
CA THR A 282 -20.72 14.31 21.81
C THR A 282 -20.31 14.96 20.48
N LEU A 283 -19.13 14.60 19.95
CA LEU A 283 -18.56 15.11 18.71
C LEU A 283 -18.89 14.22 17.51
N SER A 284 -18.83 12.89 17.70
CA SER A 284 -19.22 11.86 16.73
C SER A 284 -19.61 10.56 17.44
N CYS A 285 -18.87 9.46 17.26
CA CYS A 285 -18.99 8.29 18.13
C CYS A 285 -18.02 8.39 19.31
N ALA A 286 -18.28 7.61 20.38
CA ALA A 286 -17.50 7.70 21.61
C ALA A 286 -16.07 7.18 21.40
N HIS A 287 -15.09 7.97 21.87
CA HIS A 287 -13.68 7.59 21.91
C HIS A 287 -13.18 7.69 23.35
N SER A 288 -12.91 6.55 23.98
CA SER A 288 -12.45 6.52 25.37
C SER A 288 -11.01 7.03 25.51
N VAL A 289 -10.65 7.54 26.69
CA VAL A 289 -9.27 7.93 27.03
C VAL A 289 -8.28 6.80 26.75
N ALA A 290 -8.62 5.55 27.12
CA ALA A 290 -7.76 4.39 26.89
C ALA A 290 -7.55 4.11 25.39
N GLN A 291 -8.62 4.17 24.60
CA GLN A 291 -8.55 3.99 23.14
C GLN A 291 -7.70 5.08 22.49
N VAL A 292 -7.87 6.35 22.88
CA VAL A 292 -7.07 7.45 22.33
C VAL A 292 -5.60 7.27 22.71
N ASN A 293 -5.30 6.91 23.97
CA ASN A 293 -3.92 6.68 24.43
C ASN A 293 -3.17 5.54 23.72
N SER A 294 -3.88 4.51 23.23
CA SER A 294 -3.28 3.44 22.43
C SER A 294 -3.20 3.79 20.95
N LEU A 295 -4.22 4.47 20.41
CA LEU A 295 -4.31 4.79 18.99
C LEU A 295 -3.39 5.93 18.56
N VAL A 296 -3.37 7.06 19.28
CA VAL A 296 -2.70 8.26 18.78
C VAL A 296 -1.18 8.13 18.63
N PRO A 297 -0.43 7.33 19.42
CA PRO A 297 0.99 7.06 19.10
C PRO A 297 1.19 6.41 17.73
N VAL A 298 0.25 5.57 17.28
CA VAL A 298 0.27 4.94 15.96
C VAL A 298 -0.02 6.00 14.88
N THR A 299 -1.03 6.84 15.11
CA THR A 299 -1.31 7.99 14.24
C THR A 299 -0.11 8.94 14.15
N PHE A 300 0.57 9.23 15.25
CA PHE A 300 1.68 10.19 15.25
C PHE A 300 2.83 9.73 14.37
N ILE A 301 3.23 8.46 14.45
CA ILE A 301 4.31 7.93 13.61
C ILE A 301 3.86 7.82 12.13
N HIS A 302 2.59 7.51 11.88
CA HIS A 302 2.03 7.50 10.52
C HIS A 302 2.06 8.90 9.87
N GLU A 303 1.50 9.91 10.55
CA GLU A 303 1.42 11.26 9.99
C GLU A 303 2.78 11.97 9.96
N PHE A 304 3.70 11.61 10.86
CA PHE A 304 5.05 12.12 10.83
C PHE A 304 5.84 11.59 9.63
N GLN A 305 5.65 10.32 9.24
CA GLN A 305 6.21 9.81 7.98
C GLN A 305 5.70 10.62 6.78
N HIS A 306 4.41 10.90 6.68
CA HIS A 306 3.86 11.70 5.59
C HIS A 306 4.48 13.10 5.53
N MET A 307 4.65 13.75 6.68
CA MET A 307 5.32 15.06 6.79
C MET A 307 6.77 14.99 6.30
N ILE A 308 7.53 13.98 6.74
CA ILE A 308 8.91 13.76 6.29
C ILE A 308 8.93 13.52 4.78
N SER A 309 8.09 12.63 4.26
CA SER A 309 8.05 12.31 2.83
C SER A 309 7.78 13.56 1.99
N PHE A 310 6.75 14.34 2.32
CA PHE A 310 6.48 15.61 1.64
C PHE A 310 7.68 16.58 1.74
N GLY A 311 8.25 16.75 2.93
CA GLY A 311 9.41 17.60 3.13
C GLY A 311 10.66 17.17 2.33
N GLN A 312 10.91 15.86 2.21
CA GLN A 312 12.05 15.31 1.48
C GLN A 312 11.87 15.41 -0.04
N HIS A 313 10.70 15.07 -0.56
CA HIS A 313 10.39 15.12 -1.99
C HIS A 313 10.20 16.56 -2.48
N TYR A 314 9.24 17.28 -1.89
CA TYR A 314 8.76 18.56 -2.39
C TYR A 314 9.67 19.72 -1.98
N LEU A 315 9.93 19.88 -0.68
CA LEU A 315 10.65 21.06 -0.18
C LEU A 315 12.17 20.94 -0.37
N ARG A 316 12.77 19.82 0.04
CA ARG A 316 14.24 19.64 0.02
C ARG A 316 14.80 19.33 -1.37
N ARG A 317 14.00 18.76 -2.27
CA ARG A 317 14.47 18.27 -3.58
C ARG A 317 13.73 18.86 -4.78
N ALA A 318 12.75 19.72 -4.55
CA ALA A 318 11.93 20.31 -5.62
C ALA A 318 11.31 19.26 -6.57
N GLY A 319 11.00 18.08 -6.05
CA GLY A 319 10.32 17.00 -6.76
C GLY A 319 8.81 17.06 -6.57
N ALA A 320 8.10 16.20 -7.31
CA ALA A 320 6.71 15.91 -6.98
C ALA A 320 6.66 15.15 -5.64
N PRO A 321 5.63 15.38 -4.80
CA PRO A 321 5.35 14.54 -3.64
C PRO A 321 5.24 13.06 -4.05
N GLU A 322 5.54 12.15 -3.12
CA GLU A 322 5.41 10.72 -3.39
C GLU A 322 3.96 10.34 -3.71
N VAL A 323 3.78 9.42 -4.66
CA VAL A 323 2.46 8.97 -5.09
C VAL A 323 1.76 8.21 -3.96
N LEU A 324 0.44 8.38 -3.91
CA LEU A 324 -0.47 7.84 -2.89
C LEU A 324 -0.05 6.45 -2.39
N TRP A 325 0.00 5.46 -3.27
CA TRP A 325 0.19 4.07 -2.84
C TRP A 325 1.53 3.79 -2.17
N LEU A 326 2.60 4.47 -2.59
CA LEU A 326 3.92 4.25 -2.01
C LEU A 326 4.08 5.05 -0.72
N ASN A 327 3.58 6.28 -0.69
CA ASN A 327 3.56 7.12 0.51
C ASN A 327 2.77 6.45 1.65
N GLU A 328 1.56 5.97 1.37
CA GLU A 328 0.73 5.24 2.35
C GLU A 328 1.37 3.91 2.79
N GLY A 329 2.00 3.19 1.86
CA GLY A 329 2.74 1.97 2.20
C GLY A 329 3.91 2.24 3.15
N LEU A 330 4.61 3.37 2.98
CA LEU A 330 5.70 3.80 3.85
C LEU A 330 5.19 4.25 5.23
N SER A 331 4.06 4.97 5.31
CA SER A 331 3.43 5.32 6.59
C SER A 331 2.98 4.10 7.39
N HIS A 332 2.32 3.13 6.76
CA HIS A 332 1.99 1.87 7.44
C HIS A 332 3.24 1.09 7.85
N PHE A 333 4.30 1.13 7.03
CA PHE A 333 5.58 0.55 7.43
C PHE A 333 6.20 1.26 8.64
N ALA A 334 6.00 2.58 8.78
CA ALA A 334 6.39 3.36 9.95
C ALA A 334 5.69 2.85 11.22
N GLU A 335 4.38 2.56 11.16
CA GLU A 335 3.63 1.95 12.27
C GLU A 335 4.29 0.65 12.74
N GLU A 336 4.58 -0.28 11.83
CA GLU A 336 5.26 -1.53 12.17
C GLU A 336 6.64 -1.29 12.79
N MET A 337 7.42 -0.35 12.26
CA MET A 337 8.73 0.01 12.81
C MET A 337 8.63 0.59 14.22
N GLY A 338 7.64 1.44 14.48
CA GLY A 338 7.31 1.96 15.81
C GLY A 338 6.96 0.83 16.77
N GLY A 339 6.05 -0.06 16.37
CA GLY A 339 5.65 -1.21 17.16
C GLY A 339 6.83 -2.10 17.55
N ARG A 340 7.75 -2.38 16.62
CA ARG A 340 8.92 -3.23 16.86
C ARG A 340 9.83 -2.74 17.99
N ARG A 341 9.83 -1.44 18.31
CA ARG A 341 10.61 -0.87 19.42
C ARG A 341 10.07 -1.26 20.79
N TYR A 342 8.81 -1.68 20.88
CA TYR A 342 8.19 -2.13 22.13
C TYR A 342 8.44 -3.60 22.45
N LEU A 343 8.92 -4.41 21.49
CA LEU A 343 9.21 -5.82 21.76
C LEU A 343 10.26 -5.98 22.87
N PRO A 344 10.07 -6.91 23.83
CA PRO A 344 9.10 -8.02 23.81
C PRO A 344 7.69 -7.70 24.37
N ASP A 345 7.36 -6.44 24.71
CA ASP A 345 5.98 -6.05 25.06
C ASP A 345 5.05 -6.27 23.85
N THR A 346 4.34 -7.39 23.88
CA THR A 346 3.47 -7.80 22.78
C THR A 346 2.20 -6.96 22.74
N ALA A 347 1.69 -6.47 23.89
CA ALA A 347 0.45 -5.72 23.92
C ALA A 347 0.64 -4.37 23.19
N THR A 348 1.67 -3.60 23.56
CA THR A 348 1.95 -2.34 22.86
C THR A 348 2.45 -2.55 21.44
N PHE A 349 3.20 -3.62 21.14
CA PHE A 349 3.49 -3.98 19.75
C PHE A 349 2.21 -4.18 18.93
N CYS A 350 1.22 -4.88 19.48
CA CYS A 350 -0.06 -5.15 18.81
C CYS A 350 -0.87 -3.88 18.56
N ASP A 351 -0.80 -2.86 19.42
CA ASP A 351 -1.48 -1.58 19.18
C ASP A 351 -1.05 -0.97 17.83
N PHE A 352 0.24 -1.07 17.49
CA PHE A 352 0.79 -0.55 16.24
C PHE A 352 0.49 -1.42 15.03
N VAL A 353 0.58 -2.75 15.14
CA VAL A 353 0.49 -3.63 13.94
C VAL A 353 -0.90 -4.21 13.68
N ASN A 354 -1.86 -4.04 14.59
CA ASN A 354 -3.19 -4.62 14.43
C ASN A 354 -3.90 -4.07 13.18
N GLY A 355 -3.77 -2.77 12.91
CA GLY A 355 -4.30 -2.14 11.69
C GLY A 355 -3.73 -2.75 10.42
N ASP A 356 -2.40 -2.75 10.29
CA ASP A 356 -1.67 -3.33 9.15
C ASP A 356 -2.04 -4.79 8.90
N LEU A 357 -2.06 -5.62 9.95
CA LEU A 357 -2.37 -7.04 9.84
C LEU A 357 -3.82 -7.29 9.44
N HIS A 358 -4.76 -6.50 10.00
CA HIS A 358 -6.17 -6.57 9.61
C HIS A 358 -6.35 -6.21 8.13
N ASN A 359 -5.78 -5.08 7.72
CA ASN A 359 -5.82 -4.56 6.35
C ASN A 359 -5.20 -5.55 5.35
N ALA A 360 -4.02 -6.08 5.66
CA ALA A 360 -3.38 -7.13 4.85
C ALA A 360 -4.22 -8.42 4.80
N GLY A 361 -4.90 -8.74 5.89
CA GLY A 361 -5.83 -9.88 5.93
C GLY A 361 -7.00 -9.70 4.97
N GLN A 362 -7.57 -8.49 4.92
CA GLN A 362 -8.61 -8.15 3.94
C GLN A 362 -8.08 -8.26 2.51
N TYR A 363 -6.89 -7.74 2.23
CA TYR A 363 -6.24 -7.90 0.92
C TYR A 363 -6.09 -9.38 0.54
N PHE A 364 -5.51 -10.20 1.42
CA PHE A 364 -5.28 -11.62 1.17
C PHE A 364 -6.56 -12.42 0.94
N SER A 365 -7.71 -11.95 1.45
CA SER A 365 -8.99 -12.62 1.23
C SER A 365 -9.46 -12.56 -0.23
N ALA A 366 -9.13 -11.48 -0.94
CA ALA A 366 -9.50 -11.28 -2.34
C ALA A 366 -8.54 -10.31 -3.06
N PRO A 367 -7.26 -10.67 -3.30
CA PRO A 367 -6.27 -9.73 -3.83
C PRO A 367 -6.67 -9.06 -5.15
N GLN A 368 -7.43 -9.77 -6.00
CA GLN A 368 -7.90 -9.27 -7.28
C GLN A 368 -8.93 -8.13 -7.18
N ASP A 369 -9.59 -7.98 -6.03
CA ASP A 369 -10.62 -6.96 -5.83
C ASP A 369 -10.01 -5.58 -5.52
N HIS A 370 -8.70 -5.54 -5.23
CA HIS A 370 -7.98 -4.40 -4.65
C HIS A 370 -6.77 -3.99 -5.52
N TYR A 371 -6.51 -2.70 -5.69
CA TYR A 371 -5.28 -2.19 -6.29
C TYR A 371 -4.09 -2.28 -5.32
N LEU A 372 -2.89 -2.51 -5.85
CA LEU A 372 -1.68 -2.03 -5.16
C LEU A 372 -1.46 -0.56 -5.53
N LEU A 373 -1.54 -0.20 -6.82
CA LEU A 373 -1.34 1.17 -7.30
C LEU A 373 -2.69 1.86 -7.56
N ALA A 374 -3.35 2.38 -6.53
CA ALA A 374 -4.60 3.14 -6.68
C ALA A 374 -4.36 4.56 -7.25
N THR A 375 -5.25 5.06 -8.13
CA THR A 375 -5.25 6.46 -8.67
C THR A 375 -6.21 7.41 -7.99
N GLU A 376 -7.29 6.85 -7.47
CA GLU A 376 -8.41 7.56 -6.86
C GLU A 376 -8.83 6.72 -5.66
N GLY A 377 -9.24 7.37 -4.58
CA GLY A 377 -9.25 6.78 -3.26
C GLY A 377 -7.85 6.72 -2.65
N ILE A 378 -7.79 6.59 -1.33
CA ILE A 378 -6.58 6.16 -0.58
C ILE A 378 -6.19 4.71 -0.83
N GLY A 379 -6.97 4.01 -1.65
CA GLY A 379 -7.19 2.59 -1.51
C GLY A 379 -7.99 2.24 -0.25
N THR A 380 -9.06 1.45 -0.37
CA THR A 380 -9.73 0.73 0.73
C THR A 380 -8.74 0.19 1.79
N LEU A 381 -9.23 -0.12 2.99
CA LEU A 381 -8.39 -0.72 4.05
C LEU A 381 -7.58 -1.92 3.55
N ALA A 382 -8.15 -2.75 2.67
CA ALA A 382 -7.42 -3.83 2.00
C ALA A 382 -6.28 -3.33 1.09
N GLU A 383 -6.46 -2.25 0.35
CA GLU A 383 -5.43 -1.67 -0.52
C GLU A 383 -4.27 -1.08 0.30
N ARG A 384 -4.55 -0.45 1.45
CA ARG A 384 -3.51 -0.08 2.44
C ARG A 384 -2.71 -1.31 2.91
N GLY A 385 -3.42 -2.42 3.14
CA GLY A 385 -2.80 -3.71 3.43
C GLY A 385 -1.87 -4.18 2.32
N ALA A 386 -2.27 -4.04 1.05
CA ALA A 386 -1.43 -4.34 -0.11
C ALA A 386 -0.17 -3.47 -0.17
N MET A 387 -0.32 -2.17 0.08
CA MET A 387 0.77 -1.18 0.09
C MET A 387 1.80 -1.50 1.19
N TRP A 388 1.33 -1.77 2.42
CA TRP A 388 2.18 -2.20 3.53
C TRP A 388 2.91 -3.51 3.21
N LEU A 389 2.20 -4.53 2.71
CA LEU A 389 2.79 -5.81 2.30
C LEU A 389 3.89 -5.61 1.25
N PHE A 390 3.67 -4.73 0.28
CA PHE A 390 4.65 -4.47 -0.77
C PHE A 390 5.90 -3.74 -0.22
N VAL A 391 5.76 -2.71 0.61
CA VAL A 391 6.91 -2.04 1.25
C VAL A 391 7.66 -3.01 2.17
N ARG A 392 6.95 -3.83 2.96
CA ARG A 392 7.55 -4.90 3.77
C ARG A 392 8.34 -5.89 2.91
N TYR A 393 7.82 -6.28 1.75
CA TYR A 393 8.54 -7.12 0.79
C TYR A 393 9.79 -6.41 0.23
N LEU A 394 9.70 -5.14 -0.15
CA LEU A 394 10.85 -4.37 -0.63
C LEU A 394 11.96 -4.33 0.42
N VAL A 395 11.62 -3.99 1.67
CA VAL A 395 12.60 -3.95 2.74
C VAL A 395 13.20 -5.33 2.99
N ASP A 396 12.38 -6.37 3.10
CA ASP A 396 12.88 -7.73 3.31
C ASP A 396 13.83 -8.16 2.19
N GLN A 397 13.55 -7.80 0.94
CA GLN A 397 14.35 -8.25 -0.21
C GLN A 397 15.64 -7.46 -0.41
N TYR A 398 15.60 -6.15 -0.20
CA TYR A 398 16.69 -5.24 -0.61
C TYR A 398 17.50 -4.67 0.57
N ALA A 399 17.06 -4.86 1.82
CA ALA A 399 17.90 -4.59 2.97
C ALA A 399 19.06 -5.59 3.08
N ALA A 400 20.20 -5.11 3.60
CA ALA A 400 21.40 -5.94 3.78
C ALA A 400 21.17 -7.12 4.75
N ASP A 401 20.30 -6.93 5.75
CA ASP A 401 19.86 -7.94 6.71
C ASP A 401 18.47 -7.60 7.29
N GLN A 402 18.02 -8.34 8.29
CA GLN A 402 16.68 -8.18 8.91
C GLN A 402 16.65 -7.14 10.06
N SER A 403 17.75 -6.43 10.31
CA SER A 403 17.78 -5.39 11.33
C SER A 403 16.96 -4.17 10.89
N LEU A 404 16.46 -3.42 11.87
CA LEU A 404 15.80 -2.14 11.60
C LEU A 404 16.72 -1.20 10.82
N THR A 405 17.99 -1.09 11.21
CA THR A 405 18.98 -0.22 10.55
C THR A 405 19.22 -0.57 9.08
N ALA A 406 19.20 -1.85 8.71
CA ALA A 406 19.31 -2.24 7.30
C ALA A 406 18.04 -1.89 6.53
N GLY A 407 16.86 -2.04 7.15
CA GLY A 407 15.59 -1.61 6.56
C GLY A 407 15.52 -0.09 6.34
N ASP A 408 16.08 0.68 7.28
CA ASP A 408 16.14 2.14 7.22
C ASP A 408 16.86 2.65 5.97
N VAL A 409 17.88 1.94 5.52
CA VAL A 409 18.60 2.32 4.29
C VAL A 409 17.67 2.27 3.08
N VAL A 410 16.81 1.24 3.00
CA VAL A 410 15.86 1.06 1.91
C VAL A 410 14.77 2.13 1.96
N THR A 411 14.12 2.32 3.12
CA THR A 411 13.05 3.32 3.26
C THR A 411 13.58 4.74 3.06
N ARG A 412 14.81 5.03 3.49
CA ARG A 412 15.44 6.33 3.27
C ARG A 412 15.70 6.57 1.80
N GLN A 413 16.13 5.57 1.04
CA GLN A 413 16.32 5.72 -0.40
C GLN A 413 14.99 5.98 -1.14
N LEU A 414 13.87 5.44 -0.63
CA LEU A 414 12.54 5.71 -1.17
C LEU A 414 12.08 7.15 -0.87
N ASP A 415 12.30 7.69 0.34
CA ASP A 415 11.84 9.06 0.65
C ASP A 415 12.83 10.18 0.23
N GLN A 416 14.13 9.89 0.17
CA GLN A 416 15.17 10.89 -0.07
C GLN A 416 15.53 11.05 -1.56
N THR A 417 14.51 11.17 -2.42
CA THR A 417 14.66 11.20 -3.87
C THR A 417 13.70 12.18 -4.55
N THR A 418 13.93 12.47 -5.83
CA THR A 418 12.97 13.18 -6.69
C THR A 418 12.09 12.22 -7.49
N LEU A 419 12.41 10.91 -7.47
CA LEU A 419 11.64 9.88 -8.14
C LEU A 419 10.41 9.54 -7.31
N THR A 420 9.34 9.11 -7.98
CA THR A 420 8.10 8.70 -7.32
C THR A 420 7.56 7.41 -7.93
N GLY A 421 6.71 6.71 -7.19
CA GLY A 421 6.00 5.51 -7.62
C GLY A 421 6.91 4.41 -8.17
N ALA A 422 6.52 3.84 -9.31
CA ALA A 422 7.25 2.72 -9.90
C ALA A 422 8.71 3.07 -10.23
N ALA A 423 8.98 4.29 -10.73
CA ALA A 423 10.34 4.73 -11.03
C ALA A 423 11.22 4.82 -9.77
N ASN A 424 10.63 5.20 -8.63
CA ASN A 424 11.32 5.19 -7.35
C ASN A 424 11.71 3.77 -6.92
N VAL A 425 10.75 2.83 -6.99
CA VAL A 425 11.01 1.42 -6.72
C VAL A 425 12.09 0.86 -7.66
N GLU A 426 12.05 1.18 -8.94
CA GLU A 426 13.06 0.72 -9.90
C GLU A 426 14.47 1.22 -9.55
N HIS A 427 14.57 2.46 -9.07
CA HIS A 427 15.83 3.04 -8.62
C HIS A 427 16.40 2.31 -7.40
N VAL A 428 15.56 2.08 -6.37
CA VAL A 428 15.99 1.42 -5.12
C VAL A 428 16.31 -0.06 -5.34
N THR A 429 15.52 -0.74 -6.17
CA THR A 429 15.68 -2.18 -6.41
C THR A 429 16.71 -2.51 -7.49
N GLY A 430 17.03 -1.55 -8.35
CA GLY A 430 17.83 -1.77 -9.56
C GLY A 430 17.16 -2.72 -10.56
N ARG A 431 15.85 -2.94 -10.46
CA ARG A 431 15.08 -3.90 -11.26
C ARG A 431 13.84 -3.23 -11.86
N PRO A 432 13.36 -3.68 -13.04
CA PRO A 432 12.09 -3.21 -13.58
C PRO A 432 10.94 -3.44 -12.60
N PHE A 433 10.01 -2.48 -12.49
CA PHE A 433 8.89 -2.57 -11.56
C PHE A 433 8.06 -3.83 -11.78
N ALA A 434 7.83 -4.18 -13.05
CA ALA A 434 7.08 -5.37 -13.45
C ALA A 434 7.72 -6.68 -12.95
N GLU A 435 9.04 -6.73 -12.80
CA GLU A 435 9.75 -7.88 -12.24
C GLU A 435 9.53 -7.95 -10.73
N THR A 436 9.77 -6.83 -10.04
CA THR A 436 9.61 -6.72 -8.58
C THR A 436 8.18 -7.06 -8.13
N VAL A 437 7.16 -6.50 -8.80
CA VAL A 437 5.75 -6.73 -8.45
C VAL A 437 5.28 -8.16 -8.80
N THR A 438 5.91 -8.80 -9.80
CA THR A 438 5.68 -10.21 -10.14
C THR A 438 6.22 -11.14 -9.06
N HIS A 439 7.44 -10.89 -8.58
CA HIS A 439 8.02 -11.65 -7.49
C HIS A 439 7.20 -11.49 -6.20
N TRP A 440 6.79 -10.26 -5.87
CA TRP A 440 5.90 -10.00 -4.74
C TRP A 440 4.58 -10.78 -4.82
N ALA A 441 3.94 -10.80 -5.99
CA ALA A 441 2.70 -11.55 -6.19
C ALA A 441 2.87 -13.05 -5.95
N LEU A 442 4.00 -13.64 -6.32
CA LEU A 442 4.28 -15.04 -5.96
C LEU A 442 4.58 -15.18 -4.45
N ALA A 443 5.40 -14.29 -3.90
CA ALA A 443 5.80 -14.29 -2.49
C ALA A 443 4.60 -14.26 -1.54
N ASN A 444 3.57 -13.50 -1.89
CA ASN A 444 2.29 -13.44 -1.18
C ASN A 444 1.67 -14.82 -0.88
N TYR A 445 1.91 -15.84 -1.72
CA TYR A 445 1.40 -17.18 -1.44
C TYR A 445 2.47 -18.17 -0.97
N VAL A 446 3.68 -18.12 -1.57
CA VAL A 446 4.67 -19.19 -1.43
C VAL A 446 5.70 -18.96 -0.34
N SER A 447 5.81 -17.74 0.20
CA SER A 447 6.86 -17.33 1.14
C SER A 447 7.05 -18.28 2.34
N ASP A 448 5.96 -18.78 2.90
CA ASP A 448 5.98 -19.69 4.05
C ASP A 448 5.03 -20.88 3.84
N LEU A 449 4.84 -21.27 2.57
CA LEU A 449 3.99 -22.39 2.18
C LEU A 449 4.53 -23.72 2.79
N PRO A 450 3.74 -24.45 3.60
CA PRO A 450 4.21 -25.68 4.23
C PRO A 450 4.67 -26.73 3.22
N GLY A 451 5.85 -27.32 3.47
CA GLY A 451 6.43 -28.35 2.61
C GLY A 451 7.05 -27.82 1.31
N PHE A 452 7.09 -26.51 1.12
CA PHE A 452 7.69 -25.85 -0.03
C PHE A 452 8.86 -24.96 0.39
N THR A 453 9.96 -25.00 -0.36
CA THR A 453 11.09 -24.08 -0.16
C THR A 453 11.05 -23.03 -1.26
N PRO A 454 10.56 -21.81 -0.98
CA PRO A 454 10.49 -20.77 -1.99
C PRO A 454 11.88 -20.27 -2.41
N PRO A 455 12.07 -19.86 -3.67
CA PRO A 455 13.24 -19.09 -4.09
C PRO A 455 13.45 -17.85 -3.19
N PRO A 456 14.69 -17.41 -2.96
CA PRO A 456 14.99 -16.29 -2.05
C PRO A 456 14.21 -15.00 -2.35
N GLU A 457 14.03 -14.68 -3.64
CA GLU A 457 13.29 -13.53 -4.12
C GLU A 457 11.76 -13.64 -3.93
N LEU A 458 11.25 -14.83 -3.58
CA LEU A 458 9.81 -15.08 -3.38
C LEU A 458 9.47 -15.26 -1.89
N GLN A 459 10.20 -14.58 -1.01
CA GLN A 459 10.06 -14.69 0.45
C GLN A 459 9.78 -13.33 1.09
N TYR A 460 8.92 -13.32 2.10
CA TYR A 460 9.05 -12.43 3.24
C TYR A 460 10.10 -13.04 4.17
N LYS A 461 11.11 -12.26 4.52
CA LYS A 461 12.23 -12.70 5.38
C LYS A 461 11.87 -12.54 6.85
N VAL A 462 11.14 -11.48 7.20
CA VAL A 462 10.80 -11.15 8.59
C VAL A 462 9.43 -11.68 9.00
N ARG A 463 8.45 -11.68 8.08
CA ARG A 463 7.08 -12.16 8.34
C ARG A 463 6.89 -13.58 7.80
N LYS A 464 6.16 -14.40 8.55
CA LYS A 464 5.67 -15.72 8.15
C LYS A 464 4.17 -15.76 8.36
N PHE A 465 3.41 -15.18 7.44
CA PHE A 465 1.99 -14.90 7.63
C PHE A 465 1.13 -16.12 8.03
N ARG A 466 1.43 -17.33 7.53
CA ARG A 466 0.72 -18.57 7.92
C ARG A 466 0.91 -18.92 9.39
N THR A 467 2.03 -18.55 10.00
CA THR A 467 2.27 -18.74 11.43
C THR A 467 1.96 -17.49 12.25
N ASP A 468 2.22 -16.31 11.68
CA ASP A 468 2.11 -15.02 12.39
C ASP A 468 0.66 -14.64 12.63
N TYR A 469 -0.25 -14.82 11.66
CA TYR A 469 -1.68 -14.55 11.83
C TYR A 469 -2.29 -15.29 13.03
N PRO A 470 -2.26 -16.64 13.10
CA PRO A 470 -2.81 -17.36 14.25
C PRO A 470 -2.08 -17.01 15.56
N THR A 471 -0.76 -16.80 15.52
CA THR A 471 0.02 -16.46 16.71
C THR A 471 -0.36 -15.09 17.29
N LEU A 472 -0.45 -14.07 16.43
CA LEU A 472 -0.75 -12.70 16.85
C LEU A 472 -2.23 -12.52 17.18
N SER A 473 -3.15 -13.13 16.42
CA SER A 473 -4.58 -13.15 16.76
C SER A 473 -4.83 -13.69 18.17
N ALA A 474 -4.07 -14.71 18.59
CA ALA A 474 -4.16 -15.29 19.93
C ALA A 474 -3.43 -14.50 21.04
N ARG A 475 -2.39 -13.72 20.69
CA ARG A 475 -1.55 -13.01 21.67
C ARG A 475 -1.93 -11.54 21.86
N CYS A 476 -2.49 -10.90 20.85
CA CYS A 476 -2.87 -9.50 20.92
C CYS A 476 -4.11 -9.30 21.80
N PRO A 477 -4.20 -8.19 22.56
CA PRO A 477 -5.39 -7.87 23.37
C PRO A 477 -6.67 -7.89 22.52
N VAL A 478 -7.79 -8.32 23.12
CA VAL A 478 -9.10 -8.32 22.46
C VAL A 478 -9.91 -7.07 22.85
N PRO A 479 -10.77 -6.54 21.95
CA PRO A 479 -10.99 -7.01 20.58
C PRO A 479 -9.80 -6.65 19.66
N ASN A 480 -9.33 -7.62 18.87
CA ASN A 480 -8.43 -7.39 17.75
C ASN A 480 -9.07 -7.95 16.48
N ASN A 481 -8.71 -7.37 15.34
CA ASN A 481 -9.28 -7.76 14.04
C ASN A 481 -8.26 -8.55 13.21
N ILE A 482 -7.24 -9.13 13.84
CA ILE A 482 -6.22 -9.94 13.19
C ILE A 482 -6.83 -11.29 12.79
N PRO A 483 -6.76 -11.68 11.50
CA PRO A 483 -7.23 -12.99 11.06
C PRO A 483 -6.67 -14.13 11.90
N ALA A 484 -7.53 -15.08 12.29
CA ALA A 484 -7.13 -16.27 13.04
C ALA A 484 -6.31 -17.27 12.20
N SER A 485 -6.24 -17.07 10.87
CA SER A 485 -5.46 -17.89 9.95
C SER A 485 -5.11 -17.06 8.71
N PHE A 486 -4.13 -17.53 7.92
CA PHE A 486 -3.74 -16.86 6.69
C PHE A 486 -4.87 -16.87 5.63
N PRO A 487 -5.38 -15.70 5.19
CA PRO A 487 -6.61 -15.65 4.40
C PRO A 487 -6.51 -16.10 2.94
N LEU A 488 -5.32 -16.05 2.32
CA LEU A 488 -5.20 -16.36 0.89
C LEU A 488 -5.26 -17.87 0.63
N VAL A 489 -6.44 -18.31 0.17
CA VAL A 489 -6.76 -19.70 -0.18
C VAL A 489 -7.21 -19.77 -1.65
N PRO A 490 -6.28 -19.98 -2.59
CA PRO A 490 -6.61 -20.08 -4.01
C PRO A 490 -7.50 -21.30 -4.31
N PRO A 491 -8.50 -21.17 -5.19
CA PRO A 491 -9.22 -22.32 -5.72
C PRO A 491 -8.25 -23.28 -6.44
N VAL A 492 -8.60 -24.57 -6.46
CA VAL A 492 -7.80 -25.64 -7.05
C VAL A 492 -8.59 -26.42 -8.09
N GLY A 493 -7.93 -26.83 -9.18
CA GLY A 493 -8.54 -27.69 -10.19
C GLY A 493 -7.56 -28.12 -11.29
N PRO A 494 -7.98 -28.99 -12.22
CA PRO A 494 -7.10 -29.45 -13.29
C PRO A 494 -6.69 -28.31 -14.23
N GLY A 495 -5.41 -28.24 -14.59
CA GLY A 495 -4.86 -27.20 -15.49
C GLY A 495 -5.57 -27.14 -16.84
N SER A 496 -6.01 -28.28 -17.36
CA SER A 496 -6.70 -28.40 -18.65
C SER A 496 -8.14 -27.87 -18.67
N VAL A 497 -8.73 -27.57 -17.51
CA VAL A 497 -10.11 -27.06 -17.40
C VAL A 497 -10.18 -25.73 -16.64
N VAL A 498 -9.03 -25.08 -16.41
CA VAL A 498 -8.97 -23.74 -15.83
C VAL A 498 -9.92 -22.81 -16.58
N ASN A 499 -10.78 -22.11 -15.86
CA ASN A 499 -11.67 -21.10 -16.45
C ASN A 499 -11.88 -20.01 -15.42
N VAL A 500 -10.90 -19.10 -15.35
CA VAL A 500 -10.84 -18.05 -14.34
C VAL A 500 -11.00 -16.72 -15.05
N SER A 501 -12.02 -15.96 -14.68
CA SER A 501 -12.19 -14.57 -15.11
C SER A 501 -12.32 -13.66 -13.90
N ASP A 502 -11.92 -12.40 -14.09
CA ASP A 502 -12.12 -11.30 -13.15
C ASP A 502 -11.69 -9.97 -13.77
N THR A 503 -11.49 -8.94 -12.95
CA THR A 503 -10.77 -7.70 -13.29
C THR A 503 -9.32 -7.76 -12.80
N LEU A 504 -8.36 -7.47 -13.68
CA LEU A 504 -7.00 -7.12 -13.29
C LEU A 504 -6.98 -5.68 -12.79
N ARG A 505 -6.27 -5.45 -11.68
CA ARG A 505 -6.07 -4.14 -11.05
C ARG A 505 -4.57 -3.88 -10.92
N ALA A 506 -4.13 -2.65 -11.18
CA ALA A 506 -2.72 -2.27 -11.17
C ALA A 506 -1.98 -2.80 -9.93
N GLY A 507 -0.97 -3.63 -10.18
CA GLY A 507 -0.09 -4.30 -9.22
C GLY A 507 -0.67 -5.56 -8.55
N SER A 508 -1.98 -5.81 -8.64
CA SER A 508 -2.65 -6.96 -8.04
C SER A 508 -3.00 -8.05 -9.05
N GLY A 509 -3.32 -9.24 -8.53
CA GLY A 509 -3.63 -10.41 -9.34
C GLY A 509 -4.55 -11.41 -8.65
N LYS A 510 -5.03 -12.38 -9.41
CA LYS A 510 -5.88 -13.48 -8.94
C LYS A 510 -5.04 -14.74 -8.80
N TYR A 511 -5.35 -15.58 -7.82
CA TYR A 511 -4.58 -16.80 -7.56
C TYR A 511 -5.40 -18.04 -7.91
N PHE A 512 -4.78 -19.02 -8.56
CA PHE A 512 -5.38 -20.32 -8.85
C PHE A 512 -4.34 -21.43 -8.75
N ARG A 513 -4.70 -22.59 -8.22
CA ARG A 513 -3.84 -23.78 -8.16
C ARG A 513 -4.23 -24.78 -9.24
N ALA A 514 -3.39 -24.89 -10.27
CA ALA A 514 -3.59 -25.82 -11.37
C ALA A 514 -2.89 -27.16 -11.10
N GLN A 515 -3.66 -28.24 -11.12
CA GLN A 515 -3.17 -29.60 -10.93
C GLN A 515 -2.99 -30.33 -12.26
N GLN A 516 -1.99 -31.19 -12.32
CA GLN A 516 -1.74 -32.09 -13.43
C GLN A 516 -1.39 -33.48 -12.89
N SER A 517 -2.33 -34.41 -13.00
CA SER A 517 -2.15 -35.77 -12.46
C SER A 517 -0.99 -36.52 -13.10
N ALA A 518 -0.44 -37.50 -12.40
CA ALA A 518 0.56 -38.41 -12.96
C ALA A 518 0.07 -39.05 -14.28
N GLY A 519 0.89 -39.01 -15.32
CA GLY A 519 0.55 -39.53 -16.65
C GLY A 519 -0.41 -38.66 -17.47
N ALA A 520 -0.87 -37.51 -16.95
CA ALA A 520 -1.76 -36.62 -17.69
C ALA A 520 -1.06 -36.01 -18.92
N ILE A 521 -1.81 -35.88 -20.02
CA ILE A 521 -1.36 -35.18 -21.22
C ILE A 521 -1.08 -33.69 -20.92
N GLY A 522 -0.33 -33.05 -21.83
CA GLY A 522 -0.07 -31.60 -21.75
C GLY A 522 -1.34 -30.77 -21.92
N PHE A 523 -1.32 -29.56 -21.38
CA PHE A 523 -2.41 -28.59 -21.49
C PHE A 523 -1.89 -27.21 -21.88
N THR A 524 -2.77 -26.33 -22.32
CA THR A 524 -2.44 -24.94 -22.63
C THR A 524 -3.29 -23.99 -21.80
N LEU A 525 -2.77 -22.79 -21.53
CA LEU A 525 -3.54 -21.68 -21.00
C LEU A 525 -3.54 -20.54 -22.01
N LEU A 526 -4.74 -20.01 -22.27
CA LEU A 526 -4.96 -18.73 -22.97
C LEU A 526 -5.24 -17.65 -21.94
N PHE A 527 -4.40 -16.63 -21.89
CA PHE A 527 -4.58 -15.42 -21.07
C PHE A 527 -4.95 -14.24 -21.98
N SER A 528 -6.19 -13.82 -21.88
CA SER A 528 -6.83 -12.82 -22.72
C SER A 528 -7.63 -11.82 -21.86
N ASP A 529 -8.23 -10.82 -22.50
CA ASP A 529 -9.29 -10.05 -21.85
C ASP A 529 -10.55 -10.92 -21.64
N GLY A 530 -11.56 -10.36 -20.97
CA GLY A 530 -12.82 -11.08 -20.69
C GLY A 530 -13.63 -11.47 -21.94
N GLN A 531 -13.30 -10.92 -23.12
CA GLN A 531 -13.96 -11.19 -24.39
C GLN A 531 -13.11 -12.10 -25.32
N GLY A 532 -11.90 -12.47 -24.91
CA GLY A 532 -10.99 -13.30 -25.69
C GLY A 532 -10.00 -12.53 -26.57
N PHE A 533 -9.94 -11.20 -26.48
CA PHE A 533 -8.98 -10.35 -27.20
C PHE A 533 -7.67 -10.20 -26.41
N ALA A 534 -6.68 -9.56 -27.03
CA ALA A 534 -5.43 -9.21 -26.34
C ALA A 534 -5.71 -8.28 -25.16
N LEU A 535 -5.01 -8.52 -24.04
CA LEU A 535 -5.04 -7.62 -22.90
C LEU A 535 -4.36 -6.28 -23.26
N PRO A 536 -4.81 -5.14 -22.67
CA PRO A 536 -4.18 -3.86 -22.93
C PRO A 536 -2.70 -3.83 -22.56
N ASP A 537 -1.84 -3.39 -23.49
CA ASP A 537 -0.38 -3.34 -23.28
C ASP A 537 0.03 -2.48 -22.07
N ALA A 538 -0.74 -1.41 -21.80
CA ALA A 538 -0.53 -0.48 -20.69
C ALA A 538 -0.68 -1.13 -19.30
N LEU A 539 -1.36 -2.28 -19.19
CA LEU A 539 -1.47 -3.03 -17.94
C LEU A 539 -0.23 -3.88 -17.64
N VAL A 540 0.67 -4.04 -18.61
CA VAL A 540 1.82 -4.95 -18.51
C VAL A 540 1.34 -6.32 -17.96
N PRO A 541 0.35 -6.96 -18.60
CA PRO A 541 -0.23 -8.19 -18.09
C PRO A 541 0.84 -9.28 -17.94
N ARG A 542 0.80 -9.99 -16.81
CA ARG A 542 1.70 -11.11 -16.52
C ARG A 542 0.87 -12.32 -16.07
N LEU A 543 1.15 -13.49 -16.63
CA LEU A 543 0.73 -14.76 -16.05
C LEU A 543 1.94 -15.36 -15.33
N ASN A 544 1.98 -15.21 -14.01
CA ASN A 544 3.06 -15.74 -13.20
C ASN A 544 2.76 -17.19 -12.84
N VAL A 545 3.73 -18.07 -13.06
CA VAL A 545 3.58 -19.51 -12.85
C VAL A 545 4.73 -20.01 -12.02
N ILE A 546 4.45 -20.69 -10.92
CA ILE A 546 5.43 -21.41 -10.11
C ILE A 546 4.95 -22.84 -9.86
N ARG A 547 5.84 -23.81 -10.00
CA ARG A 547 5.54 -25.20 -9.64
C ARG A 547 5.77 -25.41 -8.15
N ILE A 548 4.70 -25.70 -7.41
CA ILE A 548 4.71 -25.89 -5.95
C ILE A 548 4.71 -27.37 -5.54
N LYS A 549 4.48 -28.29 -6.48
CA LYS A 549 4.59 -29.75 -6.31
C LYS A 549 5.06 -30.40 -7.62
#